data_AF-A0A7V1JKF1-F1
#
_entry.id   AF-A0A7V1JKF1-F1
#
_cell.length_a   1.000
_cell.length_b   1.000
_cell.length_c   1.000
_cell.angle_alpha   90.00
_cell.angle_beta   90.00
_cell.angle_gamma   90.00
#
_symmetry.space_group_name_H-M   'P 1'
#
loop_
_entity.id
_entity.type
_entity.pdbx_description
1 polymer ?
#
loop_
_entity_poly.entity_id
_entity_poly.type
_entity_poly.pdbx_seq_one_letter_code
_entity_poly.pdbx_strand_id
1 'polypeptide(L)'
;MEVSLRVYRELRRAARETLATVREAGYTAVRADGRDEAMEIFRLTCLEEGVRVEKDSSSPLPEVRAEGTGFVVGWPEGIADCELRI
;
A
#
# COMPACT_ATOMS: atom_id res chain seq x y z
N MET A 1 -6.48 -21.19 1.41
CA MET A 1 -7.30 -20.68 0.30
C MET A 1 -6.37 -20.55 -0.88
N GLU A 2 -6.83 -20.86 -2.08
CA GLU A 2 -6.02 -20.77 -3.31
C GLU A 2 -6.46 -19.52 -4.08
N VAL A 3 -5.61 -18.50 -4.16
CA VAL A 3 -5.80 -17.41 -5.12
C VAL A 3 -5.45 -17.93 -6.52
N SER A 4 -6.39 -17.81 -7.46
CA SER A 4 -6.11 -18.17 -8.85
C SER A 4 -4.92 -17.35 -9.38
N LEU A 5 -4.11 -17.92 -10.27
CA LEU A 5 -2.98 -17.19 -10.87
C LEU A 5 -3.38 -15.87 -11.55
N ARG A 6 -4.63 -15.76 -12.00
CA ARG A 6 -5.18 -14.51 -12.53
C ARG A 6 -5.34 -13.47 -11.42
N VAL A 7 -6.04 -13.81 -10.35
CA VAL A 7 -6.28 -12.91 -9.21
C VAL A 7 -4.97 -12.51 -8.53
N TYR A 8 -4.00 -13.43 -8.44
CA TYR A 8 -2.67 -13.13 -7.94
C TYR A 8 -1.96 -12.03 -8.77
N ARG A 9 -2.02 -12.14 -10.10
CA ARG A 9 -1.43 -11.13 -10.99
C ARG A 9 -2.14 -9.78 -10.89
N GLU A 10 -3.47 -9.80 -10.75
CA GLU A 10 -4.28 -8.59 -10.56
C GLU A 10 -3.91 -7.90 -9.24
N LEU A 11 -3.84 -8.66 -8.13
CA LEU A 11 -3.41 -8.15 -6.83
C LEU A 11 -1.98 -7.60 -6.86
N ARG A 12 -1.03 -8.28 -7.51
CA ARG A 12 0.34 -7.74 -7.64
C ARG A 12 0.39 -6.45 -8.43
N ARG A 13 -0.40 -6.33 -9.48
CA ARG A 13 -0.49 -5.08 -10.25
C ARG A 13 -1.05 -3.96 -9.38
N ALA A 14 -2.18 -4.20 -8.71
CA ALA A 14 -2.82 -3.23 -7.84
C ALA A 14 -1.90 -2.79 -6.69
N ALA A 15 -1.13 -3.72 -6.10
CA ALA A 15 -0.16 -3.40 -5.06
C ALA A 15 0.92 -2.45 -5.58
N ARG A 16 1.49 -2.70 -6.75
CA ARG A 16 2.50 -1.81 -7.36
C ARG A 16 1.95 -0.41 -7.66
N GLU A 17 0.74 -0.33 -8.21
CA GLU A 17 0.06 0.95 -8.49
C GLU A 17 -0.19 1.74 -7.19
N THR A 18 -0.59 1.03 -6.13
CA THR A 18 -0.77 1.62 -4.80
C THR A 18 0.55 2.14 -4.22
N LEU A 19 1.62 1.35 -4.31
CA LEU A 19 2.95 1.74 -3.82
C LEU A 19 3.56 2.89 -4.63
N ALA A 20 3.27 2.98 -5.93
CA ALA A 20 3.65 4.14 -6.74
C ALA A 20 3.00 5.42 -6.20
N THR A 21 1.69 5.39 -5.92
CA THR A 21 0.95 6.52 -5.34
C THR A 21 1.52 6.92 -3.97
N VAL A 22 1.83 5.95 -3.11
CA VAL A 22 2.48 6.18 -1.80
C VAL A 22 3.83 6.88 -1.96
N ARG A 23 4.64 6.46 -2.92
CA ARG A 23 5.95 7.06 -3.21
C ARG A 23 5.83 8.46 -3.80
N GLU A 24 4.87 8.69 -4.69
CA GLU A 24 4.58 10.02 -5.25
C GLU A 24 4.14 11.01 -4.18
N ALA A 25 3.44 10.54 -3.15
CA ALA A 25 3.11 11.32 -1.96
C ALA A 25 4.31 11.53 -0.99
N GLY A 26 5.50 11.01 -1.32
CA GLY A 26 6.73 11.20 -0.56
C GLY A 26 7.00 10.14 0.53
N TYR A 27 6.19 9.09 0.61
CA TYR A 27 6.34 8.05 1.63
C TYR A 27 7.22 6.89 1.17
N THR A 28 8.04 6.38 2.10
CA THR A 28 8.88 5.18 1.89
C THR A 28 8.47 4.01 2.79
N ALA A 29 7.38 4.20 3.55
CA ALA A 29 6.83 3.22 4.47
C ALA A 29 5.31 3.33 4.50
N VAL A 30 4.64 2.21 4.79
CA VAL A 30 3.19 2.11 4.98
C VAL A 30 2.88 1.28 6.21
N ARG A 31 1.70 1.50 6.80
CA ARG A 31 1.07 0.52 7.67
C ARG A 31 0.23 -0.44 6.84
N ALA A 32 0.33 -1.74 7.14
CA ALA A 32 -0.43 -2.77 6.43
C ALA A 32 -0.94 -3.80 7.42
N ASP A 33 -2.21 -3.67 7.79
CA ASP A 33 -2.89 -4.55 8.72
C ASP A 33 -3.73 -5.60 7.99
N GLY A 34 -3.96 -6.74 8.64
CA GLY A 34 -4.70 -7.86 8.07
C GLY A 34 -3.81 -9.06 7.75
N ARG A 35 -4.37 -10.25 7.93
CA ARG A 35 -3.67 -11.54 7.76
C ARG A 35 -4.20 -12.36 6.59
N ASP A 36 -5.02 -11.76 5.74
CA ASP A 36 -5.49 -12.42 4.53
C ASP A 36 -4.39 -12.49 3.46
N GLU A 37 -4.65 -13.31 2.44
CA GLU A 37 -3.73 -13.60 1.35
C GLU A 37 -3.44 -12.37 0.48
N ALA A 38 -4.40 -11.45 0.33
CA ALA A 38 -4.19 -10.20 -0.42
C ALA A 38 -3.19 -9.30 0.31
N MET A 39 -3.31 -9.18 1.64
CA MET A 39 -2.38 -8.43 2.47
C MET A 39 -0.99 -9.10 2.56
N GLU A 40 -0.91 -10.42 2.45
CA GLU A 40 0.36 -11.13 2.32
C GLU A 40 1.06 -10.84 0.98
N ILE A 41 0.31 -10.89 -0.13
CA ILE A 41 0.81 -10.48 -1.45
C ILE A 41 1.27 -9.02 -1.44
N PHE A 42 0.52 -8.14 -0.77
CA PHE A 42 0.88 -6.73 -0.63
C PHE A 42 2.21 -6.55 0.10
N ARG A 43 2.39 -7.21 1.25
CA ARG A 43 3.64 -7.15 2.03
C ARG A 43 4.85 -7.68 1.26
N LEU A 44 4.69 -8.78 0.51
CA LEU A 44 5.75 -9.30 -0.36
C LEU A 44 6.09 -8.31 -1.47
N THR A 45 5.08 -7.66 -2.05
CA THR A 45 5.30 -6.62 -3.07
C THR A 45 6.00 -5.41 -2.47
N CYS A 46 5.67 -4.99 -1.24
CA CYS A 46 6.40 -3.93 -0.54
C CYS A 46 7.89 -4.25 -0.41
N LEU A 47 8.24 -5.49 -0.05
CA LEU A 47 9.62 -5.94 0.06
C LEU A 47 10.38 -5.84 -1.27
N GLU A 48 9.73 -6.23 -2.37
CA GLU A 48 10.33 -6.17 -3.71
C GLU A 48 10.52 -4.74 -4.22
N GLU A 49 9.57 -3.85 -3.94
CA GLU A 49 9.60 -2.45 -4.37
C GLU A 49 10.38 -1.55 -3.37
N GLY A 50 10.93 -2.12 -2.30
CA GLY A 50 11.72 -1.39 -1.30
C GLY A 50 10.93 -0.46 -0.39
N VAL A 51 9.62 -0.70 -0.22
CA VAL A 51 8.75 0.05 0.69
C VAL A 51 8.66 -0.69 2.03
N ARG A 52 8.91 0.02 3.13
CA ARG A 52 8.88 -0.58 4.47
C ARG A 52 7.44 -0.78 4.94
N VAL A 53 7.18 -1.89 5.60
CA VAL A 53 5.91 -2.14 6.29
C VAL A 53 6.13 -1.99 7.78
N GLU A 54 5.51 -0.98 8.38
CA GLU A 54 5.63 -0.68 9.82
C GLU A 54 4.29 -1.00 10.50
N LYS A 55 4.32 -1.77 11.59
CA LYS A 55 3.11 -2.11 12.37
C LYS A 55 2.80 -1.04 13.41
N ASP A 56 3.81 -0.62 14.14
CA ASP A 56 3.71 0.34 15.23
C ASP A 56 4.69 1.49 14.95
N SER A 57 4.27 2.44 14.11
CA SER A 57 5.04 3.65 13.84
C SER A 57 4.46 4.82 14.64
N SER A 58 5.31 5.58 15.32
CA SER A 58 4.93 6.87 15.92
C SER A 58 4.77 7.97 14.89
N SER A 59 5.23 7.75 13.65
CA SER A 59 5.13 8.69 12.54
C SER A 59 3.82 8.51 11.76
N PRO A 60 3.24 9.59 11.21
CA PRO A 60 2.07 9.51 10.34
C PRO A 60 2.44 8.78 9.05
N LEU A 61 2.02 7.52 8.92
CA LEU A 61 2.20 6.71 7.71
C LEU A 61 0.86 6.41 7.03
N PRO A 62 0.84 6.25 5.70
CA PRO A 62 -0.32 5.77 4.97
C PRO A 62 -0.68 4.36 5.41
N GLU A 63 -1.97 4.12 5.63
CA GLU A 63 -2.50 2.81 5.99
C GLU A 63 -3.14 2.14 4.79
N VAL A 64 -2.70 0.93 4.48
CA VAL A 64 -3.20 0.17 3.34
C VAL A 64 -4.02 -1.02 3.79
N ARG A 65 -5.20 -1.17 3.18
CA ARG A 65 -6.11 -2.30 3.40
C ARG A 65 -6.53 -2.90 2.07
N ALA A 66 -6.78 -4.21 2.06
CA ALA A 66 -7.32 -4.91 0.90
C ALA A 66 -8.82 -4.62 0.74
N GLU A 67 -9.26 -4.37 -0.49
CA GLU A 67 -10.66 -4.23 -0.86
C GLU A 67 -10.91 -4.93 -2.20
N GLY A 68 -11.65 -6.05 -2.16
CA GLY A 68 -11.85 -6.91 -3.34
C GLY A 68 -10.53 -7.42 -3.90
N THR A 69 -10.20 -7.05 -5.14
CA THR A 69 -8.92 -7.37 -5.81
C THR A 69 -7.98 -6.17 -5.89
N GLY A 70 -8.19 -5.15 -5.06
CA GLY A 70 -7.39 -3.94 -5.00
C GLY A 70 -6.99 -3.56 -3.57
N PHE A 71 -6.37 -2.39 -3.44
CA PHE A 71 -5.94 -1.84 -2.17
C PHE A 71 -6.39 -0.38 -2.06
N VAL A 72 -6.78 0.00 -0.85
CA VAL A 72 -7.14 1.38 -0.53
C VAL A 72 -6.16 1.97 0.46
N VAL A 73 -5.85 3.25 0.28
CA VAL A 73 -4.90 4.00 1.11
C VAL A 73 -5.67 5.00 1.97
N GLY A 74 -5.55 4.86 3.29
CA GLY A 74 -5.90 5.89 4.27
C GLY A 74 -4.69 6.79 4.49
N TRP A 75 -4.79 8.04 4.07
CA TRP A 75 -3.72 9.02 4.23
C TRP A 75 -3.75 9.65 5.62
N PRO A 76 -2.60 9.83 6.29
CA PRO A 76 -2.56 10.58 7.54
C PRO A 76 -2.91 12.05 7.30
N GLU A 77 -3.63 12.67 8.24
CA GLU A 77 -3.95 14.10 8.18
C GLU A 77 -2.65 14.93 8.15
N GLY A 78 -2.48 15.74 7.09
CA GLY A 78 -1.27 16.53 6.85
C GLY A 78 -0.82 16.63 5.38
N ILE A 79 -1.46 15.90 4.46
CA ILE A 79 -1.12 15.88 3.01
C ILE A 79 -2.22 16.55 2.16
N ALA A 80 -2.90 17.58 2.67
CA ALA A 80 -3.89 18.33 1.88
C ALA A 80 -3.28 19.53 1.13
N ASP A 81 -2.08 19.99 1.51
CA ASP A 81 -1.46 21.18 0.91
C ASP A 81 -0.26 20.82 0.03
N CYS A 82 -0.54 20.11 -1.07
CA CYS A 82 0.26 20.24 -2.28
C CYS A 82 -0.59 20.95 -3.35
N GLU A 83 -1.16 22.11 -2.99
CA GLU A 83 -1.65 23.04 -4.01
C GLU A 83 -0.43 23.58 -4.78
N LEU A 84 -0.46 23.27 -6.07
CA LEU A 84 0.50 23.67 -7.08
C LEU A 84 0.65 25.20 -7.08
N ARG A 85 1.78 25.69 -6.57
CA ARG A 85 2.24 27.05 -6.81
C ARG A 85 2.83 27.12 -8.22
N ILE A 86 2.06 27.64 -9.19
CA ILE A 86 2.57 28.29 -10.41
C ILE A 86 1.73 29.53 -10.67
#